data_AF-A0A2R6T7A1-F1
#
_entry.id   AF-A0A2R6T7A1-F1
#
_cell.length_a   1.000
_cell.length_b   1.000
_cell.length_c   1.000
_cell.angle_alpha   90.00
_cell.angle_beta   90.00
_cell.angle_gamma   90.00
#
_symmetry.space_group_name_H-M   'P 1'
#
loop_
_entity.id
_entity.type
_entity.pdbx_description
1 polymer ?
#
loop_
_entity_poly.entity_id
_entity_poly.type
_entity_poly.pdbx_seq_one_letter_code
_entity_poly.pdbx_strand_id
1 'polypeptide(L)'
;MEDQAISSLDKTWRISEEFSDFYPIKTIRRIDKRGLASAVVEGIKETNNDIIVVMDGDLQHSPGRIPNLIKWIKKGKELVICSRFVEGGDPGDFGFLRRLISFGATFIAKTIFRETRSIKDIQSGFFAFKKEGINLEELKPKGYKILIEILVHSDFHSFKEIGYKFRNREYGDSKLGFKEIFNYIHHILSLSYRSGELKRFIKFGFVGTVGS
;
A
#
# COMPACT_ATOMS: atom_id res chain seq x y z
N MET A 1 10.82 32.81 16.92
CA MET A 1 11.55 32.76 15.63
C MET A 1 12.46 31.56 15.73
N GLU A 2 12.25 30.43 15.07
CA GLU A 2 11.57 30.12 13.81
C GLU A 2 10.69 28.88 13.97
N ASP A 3 9.42 29.06 13.66
CA ASP A 3 8.39 28.04 13.64
C ASP A 3 8.14 27.73 12.16
N GLN A 4 9.01 26.91 11.55
CA GLN A 4 8.91 26.63 10.12
C GLN A 4 9.63 25.34 9.70
N ALA A 5 8.98 24.20 9.94
CA ALA A 5 8.98 23.06 9.01
C ALA A 5 7.87 22.07 9.44
N ILE A 6 6.64 22.36 9.00
CA ILE A 6 5.43 21.73 9.56
C ILE A 6 5.17 20.37 8.90
N SER A 7 5.43 19.31 9.65
CA SER A 7 4.74 18.02 9.51
C SER A 7 3.28 18.19 9.96
N SER A 8 2.32 18.00 9.05
CA SER A 8 0.87 18.22 9.24
C SER A 8 0.45 19.63 9.67
N LEU A 9 -0.15 20.40 8.76
CA LEU A 9 -0.64 21.77 9.02
C LEU A 9 -1.79 21.82 10.06
N ASP A 10 -2.46 20.69 10.26
CA ASP A 10 -3.61 20.53 11.17
C ASP A 10 -3.25 20.18 12.62
N LYS A 11 -1.95 20.10 12.96
CA LYS A 11 -1.46 19.76 14.31
C LYS A 11 -1.89 18.38 14.83
N THR A 12 -2.32 17.44 13.97
CA THR A 12 -2.70 16.07 14.37
C THR A 12 -1.62 15.36 15.17
N TRP A 13 -0.33 15.67 14.92
CA TRP A 13 0.79 15.12 15.67
C TRP A 13 0.71 15.43 17.18
N ARG A 14 0.23 16.62 17.54
CA ARG A 14 0.10 17.04 18.94
C ARG A 14 -0.98 16.23 19.66
N ILE A 15 -2.12 16.04 19.01
CA ILE A 15 -3.19 15.18 19.53
C ILE A 15 -2.65 13.76 19.72
N SER A 16 -1.94 13.22 18.72
CA SER A 16 -1.33 11.89 18.83
C SER A 16 -0.34 11.76 19.99
N GLU A 17 0.43 12.81 20.31
CA GLU A 17 1.34 12.86 21.47
C GLU A 17 0.56 12.94 22.79
N GLU A 18 -0.49 13.76 22.87
CA GLU A 18 -1.36 13.84 24.06
C GLU A 18 -2.05 12.50 24.36
N PHE A 19 -2.46 11.74 23.34
CA PHE A 19 -3.05 10.41 23.52
C PHE A 19 -2.02 9.33 23.89
N SER A 20 -0.72 9.60 23.79
CA SER A 20 0.33 8.63 24.15
C SER A 20 0.39 8.35 25.65
N ASP A 21 -0.17 9.23 26.48
CA ASP A 21 -0.34 9.02 27.93
C ASP A 21 -1.37 7.92 28.24
N PHE A 22 -2.30 7.64 27.32
CA PHE A 22 -3.42 6.72 27.52
C PHE A 22 -3.32 5.44 26.68
N TYR A 23 -2.61 5.52 25.55
CA TYR A 23 -2.48 4.42 24.60
C TYR A 23 -1.02 4.26 24.18
N PRO A 24 -0.58 3.04 23.78
CA PRO A 24 0.78 2.79 23.34
C PRO A 24 1.03 3.36 21.93
N ILE A 25 1.06 4.69 21.82
CA ILE A 25 1.24 5.42 20.58
C ILE A 25 2.67 5.98 20.54
N LYS A 26 3.37 5.72 19.44
CA LYS A 26 4.64 6.40 19.10
C LYS A 26 4.42 7.30 17.90
N THR A 27 4.53 8.61 18.11
CA THR A 27 4.39 9.61 17.05
C THR A 27 5.74 9.88 16.38
N ILE A 28 5.77 9.81 15.04
CA ILE A 28 6.97 10.12 14.25
C ILE A 28 6.69 11.37 13.41
N ARG A 29 7.42 12.45 13.70
CA ARG A 29 7.29 13.73 12.99
C ARG A 29 8.29 13.80 11.85
N ARG A 30 7.77 13.89 10.62
CA ARG A 30 8.57 13.91 9.39
C ARG A 30 8.69 15.33 8.87
N ILE A 31 9.79 15.97 9.21
CA ILE A 31 10.12 17.33 8.79
C ILE A 31 10.69 17.27 7.36
N ASP A 32 10.20 18.12 6.45
CA ASP A 32 10.58 18.23 5.03
C ASP A 32 10.42 16.98 4.14
N LYS A 33 9.90 15.88 4.68
CA LYS A 33 9.57 14.66 3.94
C LYS A 33 8.07 14.56 3.71
N ARG A 34 7.65 14.32 2.47
CA ARG A 34 6.25 14.15 2.08
C ARG A 34 5.99 12.78 1.45
N GLY A 35 4.73 12.35 1.49
CA GLY A 35 4.24 11.12 0.85
C GLY A 35 3.82 10.05 1.85
N LEU A 36 2.67 9.43 1.57
CA LEU A 36 2.07 8.39 2.40
C LEU A 36 2.95 7.14 2.42
N ALA A 37 3.38 6.68 1.25
CA ALA A 37 4.12 5.43 1.17
C ALA A 37 5.51 5.52 1.85
N SER A 38 6.15 6.70 1.80
CA SER A 38 7.40 6.95 2.52
C SER A 38 7.19 7.07 4.05
N ALA A 39 6.03 7.55 4.51
CA ALA A 39 5.67 7.53 5.93
C ALA A 39 5.49 6.09 6.44
N VAL A 40 4.84 5.22 5.66
CA VAL A 40 4.67 3.81 6.03
C VAL A 40 6.03 3.11 6.16
N VAL A 41 6.96 3.32 5.21
CA VAL A 41 8.31 2.73 5.31
C VAL A 41 9.06 3.21 6.56
N GLU A 42 8.95 4.48 6.90
CA GLU A 42 9.56 5.03 8.12
C GLU A 42 8.94 4.40 9.38
N GLY A 43 7.62 4.25 9.42
CA GLY A 43 6.94 3.53 10.50
C GLY A 43 7.37 2.07 10.63
N ILE A 44 7.59 1.35 9.53
CA ILE A 44 8.09 -0.03 9.54
C ILE A 44 9.52 -0.12 10.08
N LYS A 45 10.36 0.88 9.78
CA LYS A 45 11.75 0.94 10.28
C LYS A 45 11.80 1.21 11.78
N GLU A 46 10.88 2.01 12.29
CA GLU A 46 10.85 2.46 13.69
C GLU A 46 10.28 1.46 14.70
N THR A 47 9.66 0.38 14.23
CA THR A 47 9.02 -0.64 15.07
C THR A 47 9.85 -1.93 15.11
N ASN A 48 9.95 -2.55 16.28
CA ASN A 48 10.61 -3.85 16.45
C ASN A 48 9.62 -5.04 16.44
N ASN A 49 8.36 -4.79 16.07
CA ASN A 49 7.33 -5.83 16.05
C ASN A 49 7.42 -6.72 14.80
N ASP A 50 7.15 -8.01 14.97
CA ASP A 50 7.21 -9.01 13.88
C ASP A 50 6.02 -8.93 12.93
N ILE A 51 4.85 -8.54 13.43
CA ILE A 51 3.62 -8.39 12.64
C ILE A 51 3.34 -6.90 12.49
N ILE A 52 3.30 -6.44 11.24
CA ILE A 52 2.98 -5.07 10.90
C ILE A 52 1.56 -5.02 10.35
N VAL A 53 0.80 -4.03 10.79
CA VAL A 53 -0.51 -3.68 10.22
C VAL A 53 -0.43 -2.25 9.70
N VAL A 54 -0.82 -2.05 8.45
CA VAL A 54 -0.93 -0.74 7.80
C VAL A 54 -2.40 -0.44 7.61
N MET A 55 -2.85 0.74 8.03
CA MET A 55 -4.21 1.24 7.80
C MET A 55 -4.22 2.77 7.74
N ASP A 56 -5.19 3.34 7.03
CA ASP A 56 -5.44 4.80 7.02
C ASP A 56 -6.12 5.24 8.34
N GLY A 57 -5.82 6.46 8.79
CA GLY A 57 -6.35 7.06 10.02
C GLY A 57 -7.70 7.76 9.89
N ASP A 58 -8.38 7.66 8.74
CA ASP A 58 -9.63 8.37 8.42
C ASP A 58 -10.90 7.55 8.73
N LEU A 59 -10.77 6.48 9.51
CA LEU A 59 -11.83 5.54 9.89
C LEU A 59 -12.56 4.86 8.72
N GLN A 60 -12.13 5.04 7.46
CA GLN A 60 -12.65 4.28 6.32
C GLN A 60 -12.36 2.78 6.50
N HIS A 61 -11.26 2.45 7.18
CA HIS A 61 -10.90 1.10 7.59
C HIS A 61 -11.34 0.84 9.02
N SER A 62 -12.19 -0.16 9.22
CA SER A 62 -12.64 -0.55 10.55
C SER A 62 -11.51 -1.19 11.36
N PRO A 63 -11.07 -0.60 12.49
CA PRO A 63 -10.05 -1.21 13.36
C PRO A 63 -10.46 -2.59 13.88
N GLY A 64 -11.76 -2.86 13.98
CA GLY A 64 -12.30 -4.18 14.38
C GLY A 64 -11.92 -5.33 13.43
N ARG A 65 -11.35 -5.05 12.24
CA ARG A 65 -10.80 -6.07 11.34
C ARG A 65 -9.38 -6.49 11.71
N ILE A 66 -8.62 -5.68 12.45
CA ILE A 66 -7.22 -5.96 12.81
C ILE A 66 -7.05 -7.32 13.48
N PRO A 67 -7.89 -7.74 14.47
CA PRO A 67 -7.75 -9.06 15.09
C PRO A 67 -7.86 -10.21 14.08
N ASN A 68 -8.69 -10.06 13.04
CA ASN A 68 -8.84 -11.07 12.00
C ASN A 68 -7.62 -11.12 11.07
N LEU A 69 -7.03 -9.96 10.71
CA LEU A 69 -5.77 -9.91 9.96
C LEU A 69 -4.66 -10.65 10.70
N ILE A 70 -4.45 -10.31 11.98
CA ILE A 70 -3.44 -10.93 12.84
C ILE A 70 -3.70 -12.44 12.98
N LYS A 71 -4.96 -12.86 13.14
CA LYS A 71 -5.32 -14.28 13.21
C LYS A 71 -4.85 -15.07 11.99
N TRP A 72 -4.98 -14.52 10.78
CA TRP A 72 -4.51 -15.21 9.57
C TRP A 72 -2.99 -15.23 9.46
N ILE A 73 -2.30 -14.17 9.89
CA ILE A 73 -0.84 -14.17 9.98
C ILE A 73 -0.36 -15.27 10.93
N LYS A 74 -0.97 -15.36 12.13
CA LYS A 74 -0.67 -16.40 13.12
C LYS A 74 -0.99 -17.83 12.63
N LYS A 75 -1.87 -17.98 11.64
CA LYS A 75 -2.16 -19.25 10.96
C LYS A 75 -1.14 -19.61 9.86
N GLY A 76 -0.05 -18.85 9.73
CA GLY A 76 1.03 -19.12 8.79
C GLY A 76 0.92 -18.40 7.45
N LYS A 77 0.05 -17.38 7.33
CA LYS A 77 0.09 -16.47 6.17
C LYS A 77 1.14 -15.40 6.39
N GLU A 78 1.88 -15.04 5.34
CA GLU A 78 2.90 -13.99 5.42
C GLU A 78 2.32 -12.62 5.10
N LEU A 79 1.26 -12.57 4.29
CA LEU A 79 0.54 -11.36 3.92
C LEU A 79 -0.98 -11.58 4.01
N VAL A 80 -1.69 -10.62 4.60
CA VAL A 80 -3.15 -10.60 4.64
C VAL A 80 -3.66 -9.24 4.22
N ILE A 81 -4.51 -9.20 3.20
CA ILE A 81 -4.99 -7.96 2.59
C ILE A 81 -6.50 -7.82 2.84
N CYS A 82 -6.94 -6.69 3.40
CA CYS A 82 -8.35 -6.31 3.32
C CYS A 82 -8.63 -5.89 1.88
N SER A 83 -9.45 -6.67 1.18
CA SER A 83 -9.65 -6.57 -0.27
C SER A 83 -11.10 -6.19 -0.58
N ARG A 84 -11.25 -5.24 -1.52
CA ARG A 84 -12.56 -4.77 -2.01
C ARG A 84 -13.16 -5.70 -3.08
N PHE A 85 -12.36 -6.59 -3.65
CA PHE A 85 -12.69 -7.34 -4.87
C PHE A 85 -12.82 -8.86 -4.65
N VAL A 86 -12.88 -9.31 -3.40
CA VAL A 86 -13.14 -10.70 -3.00
C VAL A 86 -14.53 -10.84 -2.37
N GLU A 87 -14.93 -12.07 -2.07
CA GLU A 87 -16.18 -12.34 -1.35
C GLU A 87 -16.27 -11.55 -0.04
N GLY A 88 -17.40 -10.89 0.18
CA GLY A 88 -17.62 -9.97 1.30
C GLY A 88 -16.97 -8.59 1.15
N GLY A 89 -16.27 -8.35 0.04
CA GLY A 89 -15.70 -7.07 -0.35
C GLY A 89 -16.69 -6.20 -1.12
N ASP A 90 -16.56 -4.89 -0.95
CA ASP A 90 -17.34 -3.89 -1.70
C ASP A 90 -16.47 -2.65 -1.93
N PRO A 91 -16.15 -2.28 -3.18
CA PRO A 91 -15.40 -1.06 -3.45
C PRO A 91 -16.23 0.21 -3.22
N GLY A 92 -17.55 0.12 -3.04
CA GLY A 92 -18.46 1.25 -2.99
C GLY A 92 -18.77 1.83 -4.38
N ASP A 93 -19.57 2.90 -4.40
CA ASP A 93 -19.98 3.58 -5.64
C ASP A 93 -18.90 4.53 -6.14
N PHE A 94 -17.99 3.99 -6.95
CA PHE A 94 -17.15 4.79 -7.82
C PHE A 94 -17.77 4.87 -9.21
N GLY A 95 -17.91 6.08 -9.77
CA GLY A 95 -18.41 6.27 -11.13
C GLY A 95 -17.68 5.37 -12.15
N PHE A 96 -18.41 4.88 -13.16
CA PHE A 96 -17.95 3.87 -14.13
C PHE A 96 -16.56 4.16 -14.72
N LEU A 97 -16.29 5.42 -15.08
CA LEU A 97 -15.00 5.84 -15.64
C LEU A 97 -13.83 5.66 -14.66
N ARG A 98 -14.02 5.99 -13.38
CA ARG A 98 -13.02 5.81 -12.32
C ARG A 98 -12.71 4.33 -12.12
N ARG A 99 -13.73 3.47 -12.20
CA ARG A 99 -13.58 2.02 -12.12
C ARG A 99 -12.80 1.46 -13.31
N LEU A 100 -13.10 1.91 -14.53
CA LEU A 100 -12.38 1.49 -15.74
C LEU A 100 -10.90 1.86 -15.68
N ILE A 101 -10.58 3.09 -15.29
CA ILE A 101 -9.19 3.55 -15.20
C ILE A 101 -8.43 2.79 -14.11
N SER A 102 -9.04 2.61 -12.93
CA SER A 102 -8.45 1.82 -11.84
C SER A 102 -8.22 0.37 -12.26
N PHE A 103 -9.13 -0.21 -13.03
CA PHE A 103 -8.99 -1.55 -13.58
C PHE A 103 -7.83 -1.63 -14.58
N GLY A 104 -7.72 -0.70 -15.54
CA GLY A 104 -6.61 -0.67 -16.50
C GLY A 104 -5.26 -0.49 -15.81
N ALA A 105 -5.17 0.40 -14.83
CA ALA A 105 -3.96 0.60 -14.03
C ALA A 105 -3.57 -0.65 -13.22
N THR A 106 -4.56 -1.36 -12.66
CA THR A 106 -4.37 -2.63 -11.96
C THR A 106 -3.92 -3.73 -12.92
N PHE A 107 -4.49 -3.77 -14.12
CA PHE A 107 -4.14 -4.74 -15.16
C PHE A 107 -2.68 -4.60 -15.62
N ILE A 108 -2.22 -3.37 -15.87
CA ILE A 108 -0.82 -3.10 -16.24
C ILE A 108 0.14 -3.62 -15.16
N ALA A 109 -0.15 -3.31 -13.89
CA ALA A 109 0.66 -3.79 -12.77
C ALA A 109 0.72 -5.33 -12.71
N LYS A 110 -0.42 -6.01 -12.87
CA LYS A 110 -0.50 -7.49 -12.85
C LYS A 110 0.22 -8.15 -14.02
N THR A 111 0.24 -7.50 -15.17
CA THR A 111 0.97 -8.02 -16.33
C THR A 111 2.48 -7.96 -16.09
N ILE A 112 2.96 -6.83 -15.57
CA ILE A 112 4.38 -6.55 -15.35
C ILE A 112 4.94 -7.35 -14.17
N PHE A 113 4.24 -7.36 -13.02
CA PHE A 113 4.76 -7.94 -11.77
C PHE A 113 4.09 -9.27 -11.46
N ARG A 114 4.88 -10.35 -11.45
CA ARG A 114 4.38 -11.72 -11.26
C ARG A 114 3.74 -11.91 -9.88
N GLU A 115 4.32 -11.26 -8.88
CA GLU A 115 3.93 -11.27 -7.47
C GLU A 115 2.51 -10.76 -7.25
N THR A 116 2.02 -9.93 -8.18
CA THR A 116 0.72 -9.27 -8.07
C THR A 116 -0.42 -10.00 -8.80
N ARG A 117 -0.11 -11.01 -9.62
CA ARG A 117 -1.07 -11.66 -10.53
C ARG A 117 -2.23 -12.35 -9.81
N SER A 118 -1.94 -13.00 -8.69
CA SER A 118 -2.90 -13.79 -7.91
C SER A 118 -3.68 -12.96 -6.88
N ILE A 119 -3.32 -11.69 -6.69
CA ILE A 119 -3.93 -10.80 -5.69
C ILE A 119 -4.98 -9.92 -6.36
N LYS A 120 -6.22 -9.92 -5.88
CA LYS A 120 -7.30 -9.12 -6.49
C LYS A 120 -7.14 -7.64 -6.20
N ASP A 121 -6.83 -7.24 -4.96
CA ASP A 121 -6.71 -5.84 -4.54
C ASP A 121 -5.28 -5.41 -4.18
N ILE A 122 -4.46 -5.16 -5.21
CA ILE A 122 -3.05 -4.74 -5.08
C ILE A 122 -2.89 -3.27 -4.64
N GLN A 123 -4.00 -2.55 -4.51
CA GLN A 123 -4.03 -1.12 -4.21
C GLN A 123 -4.59 -0.80 -2.82
N SER A 124 -4.89 -1.83 -2.02
CA SER A 124 -5.43 -1.68 -0.67
C SER A 124 -4.44 -0.93 0.23
N GLY A 125 -5.00 -0.01 1.03
CA GLY A 125 -4.28 0.67 2.11
C GLY A 125 -4.38 -0.06 3.46
N PHE A 126 -5.12 -1.18 3.51
CA PHE A 126 -5.35 -1.92 4.74
C PHE A 126 -4.91 -3.38 4.60
N PHE A 127 -3.77 -3.70 5.21
CA PHE A 127 -3.16 -5.03 5.14
C PHE A 127 -2.24 -5.27 6.34
N ALA A 128 -1.96 -6.53 6.60
CA ALA A 128 -1.00 -6.97 7.60
C ALA A 128 0.01 -7.94 6.99
N PHE A 129 1.25 -7.91 7.48
CA PHE A 129 2.30 -8.80 6.97
C PHE A 129 3.33 -9.11 8.06
N LYS A 130 4.11 -10.15 7.84
CA LYS A 130 5.30 -10.44 8.66
C LYS A 130 6.49 -9.60 8.21
N LYS A 131 7.14 -8.92 9.15
CA LYS A 131 8.28 -8.03 8.87
C LYS A 131 9.45 -8.76 8.22
N GLU A 132 9.69 -10.01 8.58
CA GLU A 132 10.79 -10.85 8.06
C GLU A 132 10.79 -11.01 6.54
N GLY A 133 9.62 -10.96 5.89
CA GLY A 133 9.51 -11.13 4.44
C GLY A 133 9.83 -9.88 3.62
N ILE A 134 10.08 -8.72 4.27
CA ILE A 134 10.27 -7.44 3.58
C ILE A 134 11.74 -7.09 3.44
N ASN A 135 12.16 -6.74 2.21
CA ASN A 135 13.42 -6.07 1.97
C ASN A 135 13.28 -4.54 2.12
N LEU A 136 13.56 -4.02 3.32
CA LEU A 136 13.40 -2.60 3.64
C LEU A 136 14.36 -1.66 2.88
N GLU A 137 15.49 -2.17 2.38
CA GLU A 137 16.47 -1.37 1.64
C GLU A 137 16.00 -1.07 0.20
N GLU A 138 15.19 -1.96 -0.35
CA GLU A 138 14.64 -1.83 -1.69
C GLU A 138 13.33 -1.03 -1.74
N LEU A 139 12.64 -0.88 -0.60
CA LEU A 139 11.44 -0.06 -0.50
C LEU A 139 11.78 1.43 -0.69
N LYS A 140 11.68 1.88 -1.94
CA LYS A 140 11.83 3.29 -2.35
C LYS A 140 10.51 3.82 -2.91
N PRO A 141 9.43 3.80 -2.11
CA PRO A 141 8.10 4.05 -2.64
C PRO A 141 7.93 5.52 -3.00
N LYS A 142 7.24 5.75 -4.13
CA LYS A 142 6.80 7.08 -4.54
C LYS A 142 5.28 7.14 -4.45
N GLY A 143 4.74 8.23 -3.92
CA GLY A 143 3.29 8.45 -3.87
C GLY A 143 2.60 7.70 -2.73
N TYR A 144 1.49 7.03 -3.04
CA TYR A 144 0.48 6.62 -2.05
C TYR A 144 0.14 5.12 -2.05
N LYS A 145 0.61 4.33 -3.03
CA LYS A 145 0.31 2.90 -3.12
C LYS A 145 1.48 2.07 -2.62
N ILE A 146 1.62 1.93 -1.30
CA ILE A 146 2.73 1.19 -0.69
C ILE A 146 2.62 -0.33 -0.88
N LEU A 147 1.40 -0.89 -0.95
CA LEU A 147 1.20 -2.33 -1.03
C LEU A 147 1.89 -2.95 -2.24
N ILE A 148 1.84 -2.32 -3.43
CA ILE A 148 2.50 -2.86 -4.62
C ILE A 148 4.03 -2.86 -4.51
N GLU A 149 4.62 -1.86 -3.85
CA GLU A 149 6.06 -1.84 -3.58
C GLU A 149 6.45 -2.98 -2.65
N ILE A 150 5.66 -3.19 -1.60
CA ILE A 150 5.82 -4.32 -0.68
C ILE A 150 5.71 -5.64 -1.46
N LEU A 151 4.70 -5.81 -2.31
CA LEU A 151 4.52 -7.04 -3.08
C LEU A 151 5.69 -7.34 -4.02
N VAL A 152 6.29 -6.32 -4.64
CA VAL A 152 7.38 -6.50 -5.61
C VAL A 152 8.74 -6.71 -4.93
N HIS A 153 8.95 -6.15 -3.73
CA HIS A 153 10.22 -6.19 -3.01
C HIS A 153 10.19 -7.07 -1.75
N SER A 154 9.19 -7.94 -1.62
CA SER A 154 9.08 -8.88 -0.49
C SER A 154 8.97 -10.30 -1.00
N ASP A 155 9.54 -11.24 -0.25
CA ASP A 155 9.49 -12.68 -0.58
C ASP A 155 8.34 -13.35 0.18
N PHE A 156 7.11 -13.04 -0.25
CA PHE A 156 5.91 -13.66 0.32
C PHE A 156 5.46 -14.86 -0.51
N HIS A 157 5.45 -16.04 0.11
CA HIS A 157 5.00 -17.29 -0.50
C HIS A 157 3.53 -17.58 -0.23
N SER A 158 2.95 -16.92 0.77
CA SER A 158 1.60 -17.17 1.24
C SER A 158 0.84 -15.89 1.56
N PHE A 159 -0.33 -15.74 0.95
CA PHE A 159 -1.22 -14.62 1.24
C PHE A 159 -2.68 -15.04 1.45
N LYS A 160 -3.48 -14.12 2.01
CA LYS A 160 -4.94 -14.24 2.11
C LYS A 160 -5.60 -12.88 1.87
N GLU A 161 -6.61 -12.85 1.02
CA GLU A 161 -7.50 -11.70 0.90
C GLU A 161 -8.76 -11.91 1.75
N ILE A 162 -9.17 -10.87 2.47
CA ILE A 162 -10.39 -10.84 3.29
C ILE A 162 -11.27 -9.70 2.80
N GLY A 163 -12.53 -10.00 2.50
CA GLY A 163 -13.48 -9.00 2.05
C GLY A 163 -13.75 -7.92 3.09
N TYR A 164 -13.73 -6.66 2.67
CA TYR A 164 -14.30 -5.56 3.46
C TYR A 164 -15.05 -4.57 2.57
N LYS A 165 -16.02 -3.89 3.18
CA LYS A 165 -16.77 -2.82 2.54
C LYS A 165 -16.03 -1.51 2.71
N PHE A 166 -15.60 -0.91 1.62
CA PHE A 166 -14.99 0.40 1.60
C PHE A 166 -16.08 1.45 1.84
N ARG A 167 -16.03 2.12 2.98
CA ARG A 167 -16.99 3.19 3.29
C ARG A 167 -16.57 4.46 2.55
N ASN A 168 -17.54 5.22 2.05
CA ASN A 168 -17.28 6.58 1.56
C ASN A 168 -16.75 7.44 2.72
N ARG A 169 -15.86 8.38 2.42
CA ARG A 169 -15.41 9.36 3.43
C ARG A 169 -16.62 10.14 3.91
N GLU A 170 -16.74 10.29 5.22
CA GLU A 170 -17.76 11.19 5.80
C GLU A 170 -17.39 12.67 5.56
N TYR A 171 -16.11 12.97 5.29
CA TYR A 171 -15.62 14.33 5.01
C TYR A 171 -14.59 14.36 3.87
N GLY A 172 -14.80 15.26 2.90
CA GLY A 172 -13.86 15.63 1.85
C GLY A 172 -14.14 15.00 0.47
N ASP A 173 -14.35 15.85 -0.53
CA ASP A 173 -14.46 15.44 -1.94
C ASP A 173 -13.11 14.96 -2.49
N SER A 174 -12.90 13.64 -2.54
CA SER A 174 -11.80 13.05 -3.29
C SER A 174 -12.21 12.82 -4.74
N LYS A 175 -12.07 13.87 -5.57
CA LYS A 175 -11.91 13.69 -7.02
C LYS A 175 -10.52 13.07 -7.23
N LEU A 176 -10.43 11.74 -7.35
CA LEU A 176 -9.25 11.13 -7.97
C LEU A 176 -9.07 11.78 -9.34
N GLY A 177 -8.13 12.70 -9.45
CA GLY A 177 -7.84 13.42 -10.67
C GLY A 177 -6.96 12.61 -11.61
N PHE A 178 -6.84 13.10 -12.85
CA PHE A 178 -5.89 12.58 -13.83
C PHE A 178 -4.45 12.56 -13.31
N LYS A 179 -4.11 13.47 -12.38
CA LYS A 179 -2.80 13.54 -11.75
C LYS A 179 -2.48 12.30 -10.92
N GLU A 180 -3.43 11.77 -10.15
CA GLU A 180 -3.25 10.56 -9.35
C GLU A 180 -3.06 9.32 -10.22
N ILE A 181 -3.73 9.27 -11.37
CA ILE A 181 -3.57 8.22 -12.37
C ILE A 181 -2.19 8.28 -13.00
N PHE A 182 -1.77 9.46 -13.45
CA PHE A 182 -0.44 9.65 -14.04
C PHE A 182 0.68 9.33 -13.03
N ASN A 183 0.53 9.79 -11.78
CA ASN A 183 1.47 9.45 -10.70
C ASN A 183 1.54 7.94 -10.46
N TYR A 184 0.41 7.24 -10.52
CA TYR A 184 0.38 5.79 -10.37
C TYR A 184 1.07 5.09 -11.55
N ILE A 185 0.77 5.48 -12.80
CA ILE A 185 1.44 4.90 -13.99
C ILE A 185 2.96 5.13 -13.91
N HIS A 186 3.38 6.36 -13.61
CA HIS A 186 4.80 6.68 -13.43
C HIS A 186 5.44 5.85 -12.31
N HIS A 187 4.70 5.60 -11.22
CA HIS A 187 5.13 4.72 -10.14
C HIS A 187 5.34 3.28 -10.62
N ILE A 188 4.39 2.71 -11.37
CA ILE A 188 4.51 1.37 -11.96
C ILE A 188 5.71 1.26 -12.89
N LEU A 189 5.92 2.24 -13.78
CA LEU A 189 7.05 2.25 -14.71
C LEU A 189 8.39 2.35 -13.95
N SER A 190 8.47 3.24 -12.96
CA SER A 190 9.65 3.37 -12.11
C SER A 190 9.94 2.09 -11.32
N LEU A 191 8.90 1.41 -10.82
CA LEU A 191 9.04 0.15 -10.10
C LEU A 191 9.51 -0.97 -11.03
N SER A 192 8.94 -1.07 -12.24
CA SER A 192 9.33 -2.05 -13.27
C SER A 192 10.81 -1.93 -13.67
N TYR A 193 11.31 -0.70 -13.75
CA TYR A 193 12.73 -0.45 -14.01
C TYR A 193 13.62 -0.87 -12.83
N ARG A 194 13.21 -0.53 -11.59
CA ARG A 194 14.00 -0.82 -10.38
C ARG A 194 14.01 -2.30 -9.99
N SER A 195 12.91 -3.02 -10.19
CA SER A 195 12.82 -4.46 -9.89
C SER A 195 13.52 -5.32 -10.95
N GLY A 196 13.93 -4.74 -12.08
CA GLY A 196 14.56 -5.47 -13.18
C GLY A 196 13.58 -6.29 -14.02
N GLU A 197 12.28 -6.22 -13.74
CA GLU A 197 11.24 -6.91 -14.53
C GLU A 197 11.22 -6.43 -15.99
N LEU A 198 11.50 -5.16 -16.25
CA LEU A 198 11.62 -4.65 -17.61
C LEU A 198 12.78 -5.33 -18.37
N LYS A 199 13.92 -5.55 -17.70
CA LYS A 199 15.06 -6.27 -18.30
C LYS A 199 14.72 -7.74 -18.55
N ARG A 200 13.97 -8.38 -17.64
CA ARG A 200 13.46 -9.74 -17.85
C ARG A 200 12.54 -9.80 -19.06
N PHE A 201 11.59 -8.88 -19.18
CA PHE A 201 10.65 -8.82 -20.31
C PHE A 201 11.37 -8.62 -21.65
N ILE A 202 12.33 -7.70 -21.72
CA ILE A 202 13.16 -7.48 -22.93
C ILE A 202 13.97 -8.73 -23.27
N LYS A 203 14.57 -9.39 -22.28
CA LYS A 203 15.32 -10.64 -22.49
C LYS A 203 14.44 -11.75 -23.04
N PHE A 204 13.21 -11.90 -22.54
CA PHE A 204 12.24 -12.87 -23.08
C PHE A 204 11.84 -12.54 -24.52
N GLY A 205 11.62 -11.27 -24.85
CA GLY A 205 11.35 -10.84 -26.23
C GLY A 205 12.50 -11.19 -27.19
N PHE A 206 13.74 -10.95 -26.78
CA PHE A 206 14.92 -11.24 -27.59
C PHE A 206 15.13 -12.75 -27.82
N VAL A 207 14.95 -13.58 -26.78
CA VAL A 207 15.02 -15.04 -26.92
C VAL A 207 13.92 -15.58 -27.83
N GLY A 208 12.72 -14.98 -27.78
CA GLY A 208 11.62 -15.33 -28.68
C GLY A 208 11.91 -15.03 -30.15
N THR A 209 12.59 -13.90 -30.45
CA THR A 209 12.97 -13.54 -31.82
C THR A 209 14.15 -14.32 -32.39
N VAL A 210 15.04 -14.87 -31.54
CA VAL A 210 16.19 -15.68 -31.98
C VAL A 210 15.82 -17.17 -32.09
N GLY A 211 14.77 -17.61 -31.39
CA GLY A 211 14.28 -18.98 -31.42
C GLY A 211 13.11 -19.25 -32.39
N SER A 212 12.70 -18.25 -33.18
CA SER A 212 11.65 -18.39 -34.22
C SER A 212 12.24 -18.47 -35.62
#